data_AF-A0A2N5YTJ1-F1
#
_entry.id   AF-A0A2N5YTJ1-F1
#
_cell.length_a   1.000
_cell.length_b   1.000
_cell.length_c   1.000
_cell.angle_alpha   90.00
_cell.angle_beta   90.00
_cell.angle_gamma   90.00
#
_symmetry.space_group_name_H-M   'P 1'
#
loop_
_entity.id
_entity.type
_entity.pdbx_description
1 polymer ?
#
loop_
_entity_poly.entity_id
_entity_poly.type
_entity_poly.pdbx_seq_one_letter_code
_entity_poly.pdbx_strand_id
1 'polypeptide(L)'
;MKVLVNGIGNIGTTLLSFLIEYKEKLNIAELYALKNTSVHPWLMTDLEKLRNKGVVICSKKNEKNLIPFDNILKKIDYIFDTTANTFGLENKKWYSELPNLIACSAQGSEKGFGIPYMHGINNNQILNEKFVHIVSCNTHAIASLI
;
A
#
# COMPACT_ATOMS: atom_id res chain seq x y z
N MET A 1 6.95 0.42 -12.98
CA MET A 1 5.69 0.34 -12.21
C MET A 1 5.55 1.55 -11.28
N LYS A 2 4.35 2.12 -11.15
CA LYS A 2 3.98 3.18 -10.22
C LYS A 2 3.20 2.59 -9.06
N VAL A 3 3.79 2.63 -7.87
CA VAL A 3 3.28 1.93 -6.68
C VAL A 3 2.72 2.95 -5.70
N LEU A 4 1.57 2.64 -5.12
CA LEU A 4 0.98 3.41 -4.03
C LEU A 4 0.94 2.58 -2.75
N VAL A 5 1.44 3.13 -1.65
CA VAL A 5 1.14 2.65 -0.31
C VAL A 5 0.01 3.49 0.27
N ASN A 6 -1.18 2.90 0.43
CA ASN A 6 -2.33 3.57 1.02
C ASN A 6 -2.34 3.36 2.53
N GLY A 7 -2.13 4.43 3.29
CA GLY A 7 -1.91 4.38 4.73
C GLY A 7 -0.42 4.51 5.07
N ILE A 8 -0.10 5.47 5.94
CA ILE A 8 1.26 5.73 6.43
C ILE A 8 1.27 5.54 7.95
N GLY A 9 0.79 4.37 8.39
CA GLY A 9 0.89 3.90 9.77
C GLY A 9 2.14 3.02 9.95
N ASN A 10 2.18 2.22 11.02
CA ASN A 10 3.34 1.38 11.32
C ASN A 10 3.73 0.45 10.16
N ILE A 11 2.77 -0.31 9.61
CA ILE A 11 3.02 -1.22 8.48
C ILE A 11 3.41 -0.42 7.24
N GLY A 12 2.65 0.62 6.90
CA GLY A 12 2.87 1.44 5.71
C GLY A 12 4.24 2.11 5.68
N THR A 13 4.70 2.68 6.80
CA THR A 13 6.02 3.34 6.89
C THR A 13 7.17 2.35 6.76
N THR A 14 7.05 1.17 7.40
CA THR A 14 8.04 0.09 7.26
C THR A 14 8.09 -0.41 5.83
N LEU A 15 6.93 -0.67 5.22
CA LEU A 15 6.82 -1.11 3.84
C LEU A 15 7.41 -0.10 2.86
N LEU A 16 7.12 1.20 3.04
CA LEU A 16 7.73 2.27 2.24
C LEU A 16 9.26 2.23 2.34
N SER A 17 9.81 2.02 3.53
CA SER A 17 11.27 1.93 3.71
C SER A 17 11.87 0.76 2.93
N PHE A 18 11.22 -0.41 2.96
CA PHE A 18 11.61 -1.55 2.13
C PHE A 18 11.47 -1.26 0.62
N LEU A 19 10.34 -0.70 0.18
CA LEU A 19 10.12 -0.41 -1.24
C LEU A 19 11.12 0.62 -1.79
N ILE A 20 11.60 1.55 -0.96
CA ILE A 20 12.68 2.48 -1.32
C ILE A 20 13.99 1.71 -1.53
N GLU A 21 14.36 0.85 -0.58
CA GLU A 21 15.61 0.08 -0.64
C GLU A 21 15.66 -0.87 -1.85
N TYR A 22 14.53 -1.50 -2.19
CA TYR A 22 14.42 -2.47 -3.28
C TYR A 22 13.83 -1.89 -4.57
N LYS A 23 13.74 -0.55 -4.68
CA LYS A 23 13.05 0.15 -5.78
C LYS A 23 13.51 -0.30 -7.16
N GLU A 24 14.82 -0.39 -7.38
CA GLU A 24 15.42 -0.80 -8.66
C GLU A 24 15.15 -2.27 -8.96
N LYS A 25 15.38 -3.16 -7.99
CA LYS A 25 15.14 -4.60 -8.12
C LYS A 25 13.68 -4.94 -8.43
N LEU A 26 12.74 -4.14 -7.92
CA LEU A 26 11.31 -4.28 -8.13
C LEU A 26 10.79 -3.52 -9.36
N ASN A 27 11.66 -2.85 -10.13
CA ASN A 27 11.30 -2.01 -11.29
C ASN A 27 10.21 -0.97 -10.96
N ILE A 28 10.30 -0.37 -9.77
CA ILE A 28 9.41 0.69 -9.31
C ILE A 28 9.96 2.03 -9.82
N ALA A 29 9.24 2.67 -10.73
CA ALA A 29 9.61 3.97 -11.28
C ALA A 29 9.29 5.09 -10.27
N GLU A 30 8.07 5.05 -9.73
CA GLU A 30 7.55 6.07 -8.81
C GLU A 30 6.87 5.39 -7.63
N LEU A 31 7.15 5.89 -6.43
CA LEU A 31 6.58 5.40 -5.19
C LEU A 31 5.78 6.52 -4.54
N TYR A 32 4.50 6.26 -4.32
CA TYR A 32 3.54 7.17 -3.74
C TYR A 32 3.14 6.67 -2.35
N ALA A 33 2.84 7.61 -1.45
CA ALA A 33 2.27 7.30 -0.15
C ALA A 33 1.03 8.16 0.07
N LEU A 34 -0.12 7.54 0.35
CA LEU A 34 -1.36 8.27 0.63
C LEU A 34 -1.60 8.41 2.13
N LYS A 35 -1.60 9.66 2.57
CA LYS A 35 -1.98 10.04 3.93
C LYS A 35 -3.48 10.33 3.96
N ASN A 36 -4.23 9.53 4.73
CA ASN A 36 -5.70 9.66 4.83
C ASN A 36 -6.16 10.56 5.99
N THR A 37 -5.30 10.80 6.98
CA THR A 37 -5.60 11.66 8.13
C THR A 37 -4.92 13.02 7.95
N SER A 38 -5.45 14.06 8.59
CA SER A 38 -4.79 15.37 8.59
C SER A 38 -3.33 15.23 9.07
N VAL A 39 -2.41 15.96 8.44
CA VAL A 39 -1.02 15.97 8.87
C VAL A 39 -0.87 16.86 10.09
N HIS A 40 -0.45 16.25 11.19
CA HIS A 40 -0.10 16.99 12.39
C HIS A 40 1.37 17.44 12.35
N PRO A 41 1.73 18.58 13.00
CA PRO A 41 3.08 19.13 12.95
C PRO A 41 4.18 18.13 13.36
N TRP A 42 3.93 17.26 14.35
CA TRP A 42 4.92 16.28 14.81
C TRP A 42 5.22 15.16 13.80
N LEU A 43 4.34 14.93 12.81
CA LEU A 43 4.54 13.94 11.75
C LEU A 43 5.30 14.52 10.55
N MET A 44 5.49 15.84 10.49
CA MET A 44 6.11 16.50 9.34
C MET A 44 7.53 16.01 9.10
N THR A 45 8.31 15.85 10.18
CA THR A 45 9.69 15.37 10.10
C THR A 45 9.80 14.00 9.44
N ASP A 46 8.87 13.09 9.73
CA ASP A 46 8.90 11.74 9.15
C ASP A 46 8.41 11.75 7.70
N LEU A 47 7.42 12.57 7.37
CA LEU A 47 7.00 12.77 5.98
C LEU A 47 8.10 13.41 5.13
N GLU A 48 8.86 14.35 5.68
CA GLU A 48 10.01 14.97 5.01
C GLU A 48 11.14 13.96 4.78
N LYS A 49 11.43 13.07 5.74
CA LYS A 49 12.39 11.97 5.51
C LYS A 49 11.95 11.08 4.34
N LEU A 50 10.66 10.74 4.25
CA LEU A 50 10.14 9.94 3.13
C LEU A 50 10.25 10.71 1.81
N ARG A 51 9.91 12.01 1.77
CA ARG A 51 10.08 12.85 0.59
C ARG A 51 11.53 12.94 0.13
N ASN A 52 12.46 13.13 1.06
CA ASN A 52 13.90 13.20 0.75
C ASN A 52 14.44 11.90 0.16
N LYS A 53 13.78 10.77 0.45
CA LYS A 53 14.05 9.46 -0.16
C LYS A 53 13.32 9.23 -1.49
N GLY A 54 12.64 10.24 -2.03
CA GLY A 54 11.96 10.18 -3.32
C GLY A 54 10.54 9.62 -3.27
N VAL A 55 9.91 9.55 -2.09
CA VAL A 55 8.49 9.17 -1.97
C VAL A 55 7.60 10.38 -2.21
N VAL A 56 6.62 10.23 -3.09
CA VAL A 56 5.63 11.25 -3.39
C VAL A 56 4.46 11.14 -2.41
N ILE A 57 4.39 12.05 -1.45
CA ILE A 57 3.32 12.05 -0.44
C ILE A 57 2.07 12.75 -0.99
N CYS A 58 0.94 12.03 -0.93
CA CYS A 58 -0.35 12.45 -1.43
C CYS A 58 -1.38 12.56 -0.29
N SER A 59 -2.42 13.35 -0.50
CA SER A 59 -3.58 13.43 0.40
C SER A 59 -4.90 13.47 -0.38
N LYS A 60 -5.95 12.86 0.20
CA LYS A 60 -7.34 13.06 -0.27
C LYS A 60 -7.87 14.43 0.14
N LYS A 61 -7.31 15.04 1.19
CA LYS A 61 -7.63 16.40 1.60
C LYS A 61 -6.71 17.35 0.87
N ASN A 62 -7.22 18.53 0.51
CA ASN A 62 -6.40 19.57 -0.10
C ASN A 62 -5.49 20.19 0.98
N GLU A 63 -4.31 19.58 1.18
CA GLU A 63 -3.32 20.00 2.16
C GLU A 63 -2.16 20.71 1.47
N LYS A 64 -1.75 21.85 2.02
CA LYS A 64 -0.59 22.60 1.52
C LYS A 64 0.64 21.69 1.55
N ASN A 65 1.40 21.66 0.45
CA ASN A 65 2.61 20.84 0.25
C ASN A 65 2.38 19.34 -0.01
N LEU A 66 1.15 18.88 -0.20
CA LEU A 66 0.86 17.49 -0.61
C LEU A 66 0.25 17.45 -2.01
N ILE A 67 0.55 16.38 -2.74
CA ILE A 67 -0.05 16.18 -4.06
C ILE A 67 -1.51 15.72 -3.86
N PRO A 68 -2.49 16.36 -4.52
CA PRO A 68 -3.86 15.87 -4.53
C PRO A 68 -3.92 14.45 -5.08
N PHE A 69 -4.60 13.55 -4.37
CA PHE A 69 -4.69 12.14 -4.75
C PHE A 69 -5.24 11.93 -6.17
N ASP A 70 -6.19 12.76 -6.60
CA ASP A 70 -6.81 12.67 -7.92
C ASP A 70 -5.80 12.83 -9.08
N ASN A 71 -4.69 13.55 -8.87
CA ASN A 71 -3.67 13.79 -9.90
C ASN A 71 -2.86 12.52 -10.25
N ILE A 72 -2.87 11.53 -9.36
CA ILE A 72 -2.11 10.30 -9.48
C ILE A 72 -3.00 9.07 -9.74
N LEU A 73 -4.29 9.17 -9.42
CA LEU A 73 -5.24 8.06 -9.38
C LEU A 73 -5.20 7.15 -10.63
N LYS A 74 -5.21 7.77 -11.82
CA LYS A 74 -5.22 7.06 -13.10
C LYS A 74 -3.88 6.48 -13.52
N LYS A 75 -2.81 6.71 -12.75
CA LYS A 75 -1.43 6.34 -13.10
C LYS A 75 -0.91 5.17 -12.24
N ILE A 76 -1.65 4.75 -11.22
CA ILE A 76 -1.18 3.74 -10.27
C ILE A 76 -1.35 2.34 -10.85
N ASP A 77 -0.27 1.58 -10.84
CA ASP A 77 -0.21 0.21 -11.34
C ASP A 77 -0.44 -0.82 -10.22
N TYR A 78 0.04 -0.52 -9.00
CA TYR A 78 -0.09 -1.42 -7.85
C TYR A 78 -0.38 -0.67 -6.56
N ILE A 79 -1.25 -1.21 -5.71
CA ILE A 79 -1.59 -0.64 -4.40
C ILE A 79 -1.29 -1.64 -3.28
N PHE A 80 -0.51 -1.20 -2.30
CA PHE A 80 -0.44 -1.81 -0.99
C PHE A 80 -1.37 -1.06 -0.04
N ASP A 81 -2.51 -1.65 0.29
CA ASP A 81 -3.41 -1.14 1.31
C ASP A 81 -2.91 -1.57 2.70
N THR A 82 -2.57 -0.56 3.50
CA THR A 82 -2.13 -0.70 4.89
C THR A 82 -3.01 0.12 5.83
N THR A 83 -4.23 0.45 5.38
CA THR A 83 -5.22 1.12 6.21
C THR A 83 -5.71 0.18 7.31
N ALA A 84 -6.14 0.76 8.44
CA ALA A 84 -6.58 -0.03 9.58
C ALA A 84 -8.01 -0.56 9.39
N ASN A 85 -8.42 -1.51 10.23
CA ASN A 85 -9.81 -1.77 10.59
C ASN A 85 -10.82 -1.77 9.44
N THR A 86 -10.72 -2.69 8.47
CA THR A 86 -11.71 -2.93 7.41
C THR A 86 -11.83 -1.83 6.33
N PHE A 87 -11.06 -0.74 6.44
CA PHE A 87 -11.05 0.30 5.41
C PHE A 87 -10.56 -0.21 4.05
N GLY A 88 -9.75 -1.28 4.02
CA GLY A 88 -9.31 -1.91 2.78
C GLY A 88 -10.47 -2.48 1.96
N LEU A 89 -11.46 -3.12 2.61
CA LEU A 89 -12.67 -3.62 1.94
C LEU A 89 -13.50 -2.50 1.32
N GLU A 90 -13.63 -1.36 2.00
CA GLU A 90 -14.28 -0.17 1.43
C GLU A 90 -13.46 0.36 0.26
N ASN A 91 -12.13 0.45 0.43
CA ASN A 91 -11.26 0.97 -0.61
C ASN A 91 -11.23 0.10 -1.87
N LYS A 92 -11.44 -1.22 -1.72
CA LYS A 92 -11.53 -2.17 -2.82
C LYS A 92 -12.54 -1.74 -3.90
N LYS A 93 -13.63 -1.09 -3.50
CA LYS A 93 -14.67 -0.60 -4.42
C LYS A 93 -14.07 0.34 -5.46
N TRP A 94 -13.40 1.39 -5.00
CA TRP A 94 -12.78 2.37 -5.91
C TRP A 94 -11.46 1.88 -6.51
N TYR A 95 -10.72 0.96 -5.85
CA TYR A 95 -9.57 0.29 -6.49
C TYR A 95 -9.99 -0.46 -7.76
N SER A 96 -11.15 -1.10 -7.74
CA SER A 96 -11.66 -1.89 -8.87
C SER A 96 -11.94 -1.02 -10.11
N GLU A 97 -12.22 0.26 -9.89
CA GLU A 97 -12.54 1.26 -10.92
C GLU A 97 -11.29 1.94 -11.51
N LEU A 98 -10.10 1.68 -10.96
CA LEU A 98 -8.86 2.29 -11.45
C LEU A 98 -8.44 1.67 -12.79
N PRO A 99 -8.29 2.48 -13.86
CA PRO A 99 -8.10 1.96 -15.21
C PRO A 99 -6.75 1.25 -15.40
N ASN A 100 -5.70 1.74 -14.74
CA ASN A 100 -4.34 1.22 -14.89
C ASN A 100 -3.94 0.26 -13.75
N LEU A 101 -4.82 0.00 -12.78
CA LEU A 101 -4.49 -0.84 -11.64
C LEU A 101 -4.40 -2.31 -12.08
N ILE A 102 -3.18 -2.85 -12.03
CA ILE A 102 -2.85 -4.23 -12.35
C ILE A 102 -3.28 -5.14 -11.19
N ALA A 103 -2.85 -4.81 -9.97
CA ALA A 103 -3.19 -5.59 -8.79
C ALA A 103 -3.11 -4.74 -7.50
N CYS A 104 -3.74 -5.22 -6.44
CA CYS A 104 -3.58 -4.65 -5.12
C CYS A 104 -3.63 -5.72 -4.02
N SER A 105 -3.01 -5.38 -2.89
CA SER A 105 -3.00 -6.22 -1.70
C SER A 105 -3.46 -5.46 -0.47
N ALA A 106 -4.07 -6.16 0.48
CA ALA A 106 -4.49 -5.58 1.75
C ALA A 106 -4.13 -6.47 2.94
N GLN A 107 -4.04 -5.88 4.14
CA GLN A 107 -3.53 -6.53 5.34
C GLN A 107 -4.50 -7.53 5.99
N GLY A 108 -4.00 -8.22 7.01
CA GLY A 108 -4.69 -9.34 7.68
C GLY A 108 -6.10 -9.03 8.20
N SER A 109 -6.42 -7.78 8.52
CA SER A 109 -7.77 -7.37 8.93
C SER A 109 -8.82 -7.44 7.82
N GLU A 110 -8.41 -7.49 6.56
CA GLU A 110 -9.28 -7.32 5.39
C GLU A 110 -9.78 -8.67 4.83
N LYS A 111 -10.43 -9.47 5.69
CA LYS A 111 -10.96 -10.78 5.29
C LYS A 111 -11.97 -10.62 4.14
N GLY A 112 -11.73 -11.31 3.03
CA GLY A 112 -12.55 -11.21 1.82
C GLY A 112 -12.05 -10.16 0.81
N PHE A 113 -10.91 -9.49 1.08
CA PHE A 113 -10.32 -8.56 0.12
C PHE A 113 -9.86 -9.25 -1.16
N GLY A 114 -9.40 -10.50 -1.08
CA GLY A 114 -8.88 -11.25 -2.23
C GLY A 114 -8.50 -12.66 -1.85
N ILE A 115 -7.71 -13.33 -2.70
CA ILE A 115 -7.15 -14.64 -2.36
C ILE A 115 -6.26 -14.49 -1.11
N PRO A 116 -6.54 -15.23 -0.01
CA PRO A 116 -5.68 -15.21 1.17
C PRO A 116 -4.29 -15.74 0.81
N TYR A 117 -3.24 -14.98 1.11
CA TYR A 117 -1.87 -15.31 0.79
C TYR A 117 -1.03 -15.51 2.04
N MET A 118 -0.34 -16.65 2.06
CA MET A 118 0.63 -17.08 3.05
C MET A 118 1.92 -17.45 2.32
N HIS A 119 2.99 -16.70 2.58
CA HIS A 119 4.28 -17.01 1.98
C HIS A 119 4.75 -18.41 2.36
N GLY A 120 5.19 -19.19 1.37
CA GLY A 120 5.66 -20.57 1.54
C GLY A 120 4.56 -21.62 1.41
N ILE A 121 3.29 -21.24 1.52
CA ILE A 121 2.16 -22.17 1.49
C ILE A 121 1.46 -22.15 0.13
N ASN A 122 1.08 -20.97 -0.35
CA ASN A 122 0.26 -20.85 -1.55
C ASN A 122 0.75 -19.78 -2.53
N ASN A 123 2.07 -19.66 -2.69
CA ASN A 123 2.74 -18.71 -3.60
C ASN A 123 2.15 -18.68 -5.01
N ASN A 124 1.77 -19.83 -5.55
CA ASN A 124 1.27 -19.91 -6.91
C ASN A 124 -0.19 -19.45 -7.06
N GLN A 125 -0.96 -19.37 -5.96
CA GLN A 125 -2.38 -19.02 -5.99
C GLN A 125 -2.64 -17.52 -6.19
N ILE A 126 -1.63 -16.67 -5.98
CA ILE A 126 -1.75 -15.22 -6.20
C ILE A 126 -1.26 -14.77 -7.57
N LEU A 127 -0.71 -15.68 -8.36
CA LEU A 127 -0.19 -15.35 -9.69
C LEU A 127 -1.34 -14.92 -10.59
N ASN A 128 -1.22 -13.73 -11.17
CA ASN A 128 -2.25 -13.08 -12.00
C ASN A 128 -3.54 -12.69 -11.27
N GLU A 129 -3.57 -12.75 -9.94
CA GLU A 129 -4.72 -12.30 -9.16
C GLU A 129 -4.70 -10.79 -8.94
N LYS A 130 -5.83 -10.13 -9.24
CA LYS A 130 -5.96 -8.68 -9.07
C LYS A 130 -6.03 -8.26 -7.60
N PHE A 131 -6.64 -9.07 -6.75
CA PHE A 131 -6.81 -8.75 -5.33
C PHE A 131 -6.25 -9.85 -4.45
N VAL A 132 -5.34 -9.48 -3.55
CA VAL A 132 -4.68 -10.42 -2.64
C VAL A 132 -4.87 -9.99 -1.20
N HIS A 133 -5.30 -10.90 -0.34
CA HIS A 133 -5.40 -10.67 1.10
C HIS A 133 -4.15 -11.22 1.79
N ILE A 134 -3.23 -10.34 2.20
CA ILE A 134 -2.06 -10.72 2.99
C ILE A 134 -2.56 -11.08 4.39
N VAL A 135 -2.43 -12.35 4.78
CA VAL A 135 -2.95 -12.80 6.08
C VAL A 135 -2.24 -12.13 7.26
N SER A 136 -2.83 -12.24 8.45
CA SER A 136 -2.30 -11.60 9.66
C SER A 136 -0.87 -12.04 10.00
N CYS A 137 -0.18 -11.26 10.84
CA CYS A 137 1.11 -11.63 11.40
C CYS A 137 1.06 -12.98 12.14
N ASN A 138 0.00 -13.25 12.91
CA ASN A 138 -0.17 -14.52 13.61
C ASN A 138 -0.36 -15.68 12.65
N THR A 139 -1.12 -15.48 11.57
CA THR A 139 -1.30 -16.52 10.54
C THR A 139 0.02 -16.81 9.81
N HIS A 140 0.80 -15.77 9.48
CA HIS A 140 2.13 -15.95 8.91
C HIS A 140 3.09 -16.67 9.89
N ALA A 141 3.04 -16.33 11.17
CA ALA A 141 3.86 -16.97 12.19
C ALA A 141 3.56 -18.47 12.29
N ILE A 142 2.27 -18.85 12.35
CA ILE A 142 1.86 -20.26 12.37
C ILE A 142 2.25 -20.96 11.06
N ALA A 143 2.04 -20.31 9.91
CA ALA A 143 2.42 -20.86 8.61
C ALA A 143 3.94 -21.07 8.46
N SER A 144 4.78 -20.35 9.22
CA SER A 144 6.23 -20.53 9.20
C SER A 144 6.73 -21.73 10.01
N LEU A 145 5.85 -22.36 10.81
CA LEU A 145 6.16 -23.52 11.63
C LEU A 145 5.83 -24.86 10.95
N ILE A 146 5.20 -24.80 9.77
CA ILE A 146 4.81 -25.96 8.95
C ILE A 146 5.72 -26.05 7.72
#